data_AF-A0A534UR78-F1
#
_entry.id   AF-A0A534UR78-F1
#
_cell.length_a   1.000
_cell.length_b   1.000
_cell.length_c   1.000
_cell.angle_alpha   90.00
_cell.angle_beta   90.00
_cell.angle_gamma   90.00
#
_symmetry.space_group_name_H-M   'P 1'
#
loop_
_entity.id
_entity.type
_entity.pdbx_description
1 polymer ?
#
loop_
_entity_poly.entity_id
_entity_poly.type
_entity_poly.pdbx_seq_one_letter_code
_entity_poly.pdbx_strand_id
1 'polypeptide(L)'
;MEIRNKNWISWDFLELLREHRVAFALVAQAWMPPIDTLAKALDLVTGEFAYVRFIGDRKDIEAKTKKWDHLVEDKTAEMTVWTNELKKIVTKGVKSYAFSNNHYAGFAPGSVKLFEDLWDMSAIA
;
A
#
# COMPACT_ATOMS: atom_id res chain seq x y z
N MET A 1 11.24 4.76 -5.84
CA MET A 1 12.03 3.54 -5.65
C MET A 1 11.16 2.48 -5.01
N GLU A 2 11.13 1.28 -5.59
CA GLU A 2 10.43 0.15 -5.03
C GLU A 2 11.43 -0.95 -4.64
N ILE A 3 11.38 -1.38 -3.38
CA ILE A 3 12.20 -2.48 -2.87
C ILE A 3 11.31 -3.65 -2.42
N ARG A 4 11.90 -4.85 -2.44
CA ARG A 4 11.21 -6.12 -2.11
C ARG A 4 11.81 -6.84 -0.91
N ASN A 5 12.85 -6.25 -0.32
CA ASN A 5 13.53 -6.78 0.84
C ASN A 5 13.36 -5.79 1.99
N LYS A 6 12.57 -6.19 3.00
CA LYS A 6 12.24 -5.38 4.17
C LYS A 6 13.45 -4.90 4.96
N ASN A 7 14.58 -5.61 4.87
CA ASN A 7 15.80 -5.26 5.61
C ASN A 7 16.49 -3.99 5.07
N TRP A 8 16.09 -3.50 3.90
CA TRP A 8 16.54 -2.22 3.35
C TRP A 8 15.73 -1.04 3.86
N ILE A 9 14.59 -1.27 4.51
CA ILE A 9 13.78 -0.19 5.08
C ILE A 9 14.45 0.26 6.37
N SER A 10 15.14 1.39 6.30
CA SER A 10 15.77 2.06 7.43
C SER A 10 15.59 3.56 7.31
N TRP A 11 15.89 4.28 8.39
CA TRP A 11 15.93 5.74 8.37
C TRP A 11 16.92 6.26 7.31
N ASP A 12 18.17 5.75 7.31
CA ASP A 12 19.20 6.15 6.34
C ASP A 12 18.75 5.96 4.88
N PHE A 13 18.06 4.86 4.59
CA PHE A 13 17.53 4.59 3.26
C PHE A 13 16.48 5.63 2.85
N LEU A 14 15.55 5.97 3.74
CA LEU A 14 14.52 6.95 3.45
C LEU A 14 15.08 8.37 3.33
N GLU A 15 16.09 8.74 4.12
CA GLU A 15 16.79 10.02 3.97
C GLU A 15 17.50 10.13 2.64
N LEU A 16 18.23 9.08 2.21
CA LEU A 16 18.86 9.06 0.89
C LEU A 16 17.84 9.26 -0.24
N LEU A 17 16.68 8.61 -0.15
CA LEU A 17 15.61 8.83 -1.12
C LEU A 17 15.11 10.28 -1.11
N ARG A 18 15.01 10.91 0.07
CA ARG A 18 14.56 12.29 0.25
C ARG A 18 15.55 13.29 -0.31
N GLU A 19 16.84 13.11 -0.06
CA GLU A 19 17.93 13.92 -0.65
C GLU A 19 17.86 13.93 -2.18
N HIS A 20 17.48 12.81 -2.78
CA HIS A 20 17.35 12.66 -4.23
C HIS A 20 15.93 12.91 -4.75
N ARG A 21 14.97 13.33 -3.91
CA ARG A 21 13.56 13.55 -4.26
C ARG A 21 12.89 12.33 -4.93
N VAL A 22 13.28 11.14 -4.51
CA VAL A 22 12.74 9.88 -5.02
C VAL A 22 11.62 9.39 -4.10
N ALA A 23 10.41 9.26 -4.62
CA ALA A 23 9.29 8.70 -3.86
C ALA A 23 9.52 7.23 -3.50
N PHE A 24 9.44 6.88 -2.21
CA PHE A 24 9.44 5.52 -1.73
C PHE A 24 8.11 4.84 -2.08
N ALA A 25 8.17 3.64 -2.66
CA ALA A 25 6.99 2.84 -2.93
C ALA A 25 6.59 2.05 -1.68
N LEU A 26 5.41 2.37 -1.14
CA LEU A 26 4.78 1.66 -0.04
C LEU A 26 4.09 0.42 -0.58
N VAL A 27 4.49 -0.76 -0.12
CA VAL A 27 4.09 -2.03 -0.75
C VAL A 27 3.30 -2.88 0.22
N ALA A 28 2.05 -3.20 -0.13
CA ALA A 28 1.26 -4.22 0.53
C ALA A 28 1.56 -5.58 -0.12
N GLN A 29 2.56 -6.27 0.42
CA GLN A 29 2.97 -7.61 0.01
C GLN A 29 3.17 -8.46 1.26
N ALA A 30 2.82 -9.74 1.20
CA ALA A 30 2.66 -10.58 2.39
C ALA A 30 3.87 -10.63 3.35
N TRP A 31 5.10 -10.45 2.85
CA TRP A 31 6.31 -10.45 3.68
C TRP A 31 6.86 -9.06 3.99
N MET A 32 6.23 -7.99 3.49
CA MET A 32 6.59 -6.62 3.83
C MET A 32 5.97 -6.22 5.17
N PRO A 33 6.59 -5.33 5.95
CA PRO A 33 6.02 -4.88 7.21
C PRO A 33 4.66 -4.18 7.00
N PRO A 34 3.71 -4.30 7.94
CA PRO A 34 2.46 -3.55 7.89
C PRO A 34 2.72 -2.04 7.83
N ILE A 35 1.88 -1.32 7.08
CA ILE A 35 2.07 0.11 6.83
C ILE A 35 2.03 0.95 8.12
N ASP A 36 1.15 0.62 9.06
CA ASP A 36 1.02 1.33 10.34
C ASP A 36 2.26 1.12 11.21
N THR A 37 2.90 -0.06 11.13
CA THR A 37 4.15 -0.34 11.82
C THR A 37 5.28 0.52 11.28
N LEU A 38 5.37 0.68 9.95
CA LEU A 38 6.33 1.58 9.32
C LEU A 38 6.04 3.04 9.67
N ALA A 39 4.78 3.48 9.58
CA ALA A 39 4.37 4.86 9.82
C ALA A 39 4.53 5.30 11.29
N LYS A 40 4.50 4.36 12.24
CA LYS A 40 4.83 4.62 13.65
C LYS A 40 6.30 4.96 13.87
N ALA A 41 7.19 4.42 13.04
CA ALA A 41 8.64 4.51 13.23
C ALA A 41 9.35 5.48 12.28
N LEU A 42 8.78 5.75 11.10
CA LEU A 42 9.45 6.43 10.00
C LEU A 42 8.53 7.45 9.32
N ASP A 43 9.10 8.55 8.82
CA ASP A 43 8.42 9.39 7.83
C ASP A 43 8.54 8.76 6.44
N LEU A 44 7.42 8.22 5.97
CA LEU A 44 7.34 7.42 4.76
C LEU A 44 7.29 8.25 3.47
N VAL A 45 7.12 9.56 3.56
CA VAL A 45 7.10 10.45 2.40
C VAL A 45 8.52 10.95 2.13
N THR A 46 9.11 10.47 1.03
CA THR A 46 10.48 10.80 0.62
C THR A 46 10.54 11.57 -0.70
N GLY A 47 9.41 11.83 -1.35
CA GLY A 47 9.36 12.56 -2.62
C GLY A 47 8.20 13.54 -2.66
N GLU A 48 7.99 14.16 -3.82
CA GLU A 48 6.90 15.13 -4.04
C GLU A 48 5.49 14.48 -4.03
N PHE A 49 5.44 13.15 -4.06
CA PHE A 49 4.22 12.36 -3.98
C PHE A 49 4.45 11.07 -3.19
N ALA A 50 3.37 10.50 -2.65
CA ALA A 50 3.36 9.16 -2.11
C ALA A 50 2.92 8.15 -3.18
N TYR A 51 3.50 6.96 -3.15
CA TYR A 51 3.23 5.91 -4.14
C TYR A 51 2.99 4.58 -3.44
N VAL A 52 1.85 3.96 -3.72
CA VAL A 52 1.38 2.73 -3.04
C VAL A 52 1.14 1.64 -4.06
N ARG A 53 1.55 0.41 -3.72
CA ARG A 53 1.26 -0.78 -4.51
C ARG A 53 0.70 -1.90 -3.64
N PHE A 54 -0.54 -2.27 -3.92
CA PHE A 54 -1.18 -3.46 -3.38
C PHE A 54 -0.81 -4.66 -4.25
N ILE A 55 0.06 -5.54 -3.76
CA ILE A 55 0.65 -6.65 -4.52
C ILE A 55 0.16 -8.01 -4.04
N GLY A 56 0.05 -8.20 -2.72
CA GLY A 56 -0.36 -9.45 -2.08
C GLY A 56 0.64 -10.60 -2.22
N ASP A 57 0.16 -11.82 -2.05
CA ASP A 57 0.94 -13.05 -2.22
C ASP A 57 0.57 -13.72 -3.55
N ARG A 58 1.48 -13.59 -4.52
CA ARG A 58 1.30 -14.19 -5.83
C ARG A 58 1.08 -15.69 -5.75
N LYS A 59 1.86 -16.42 -4.96
CA LYS A 59 1.82 -17.89 -4.95
C LYS A 59 0.52 -18.38 -4.34
N ASP A 60 0.10 -17.75 -3.25
CA ASP A 60 -1.13 -18.12 -2.57
C ASP A 60 -2.38 -17.80 -3.43
N ILE A 61 -2.46 -16.58 -4.00
CA ILE A 61 -3.58 -16.23 -4.87
C ILE A 61 -3.63 -17.11 -6.11
N GLU A 62 -2.49 -17.38 -6.76
CA GLU A 62 -2.44 -18.26 -7.93
C GLU A 62 -2.80 -19.72 -7.61
N ALA A 63 -2.72 -20.15 -6.34
CA ALA A 63 -3.20 -21.46 -5.91
C ALA A 63 -4.72 -21.51 -5.75
N LYS A 64 -5.34 -20.37 -5.42
CA LYS A 64 -6.80 -20.24 -5.22
C LYS A 64 -7.55 -19.95 -6.52
N THR A 65 -6.96 -19.18 -7.42
CA THR A 65 -7.57 -18.84 -8.71
C THR A 65 -6.55 -18.73 -9.84
N LYS A 66 -7.01 -19.02 -11.06
CA LYS A 66 -6.35 -18.64 -12.31
C LYS A 66 -7.18 -17.63 -13.12
N LYS A 67 -8.33 -17.22 -12.59
CA LYS A 67 -9.25 -16.24 -13.15
C LYS A 67 -9.20 -14.97 -12.30
N TRP A 68 -9.12 -13.83 -12.97
CA TRP A 68 -8.99 -12.51 -12.35
C TRP A 68 -10.29 -11.72 -12.48
N ASP A 69 -11.42 -12.31 -12.05
CA ASP A 69 -12.78 -11.82 -12.32
C ASP A 69 -13.60 -11.52 -11.05
N HIS A 70 -13.12 -11.90 -9.87
CA HIS A 70 -13.76 -11.61 -8.59
C HIS A 70 -12.74 -11.58 -7.45
N LEU A 71 -13.15 -11.01 -6.30
CA LEU A 71 -12.34 -11.06 -5.08
C LEU A 71 -12.29 -12.49 -4.54
N VAL A 72 -11.08 -12.97 -4.32
CA VAL A 72 -10.76 -14.32 -3.82
C VAL A 72 -10.34 -14.28 -2.36
N GLU A 73 -9.82 -13.14 -1.90
CA GLU A 73 -9.50 -12.90 -0.50
C GLU A 73 -10.22 -11.67 0.02
N ASP A 74 -10.69 -11.76 1.26
CA ASP A 74 -11.16 -10.59 2.00
C ASP A 74 -9.94 -9.82 2.54
N LYS A 75 -9.75 -8.61 2.00
CA LYS A 75 -8.69 -7.68 2.42
C LYS A 75 -9.23 -6.49 3.22
N THR A 76 -10.49 -6.54 3.68
CA THR A 76 -11.15 -5.40 4.33
C THR A 76 -10.37 -4.89 5.53
N ALA A 77 -9.92 -5.78 6.43
CA ALA A 77 -9.17 -5.39 7.62
C ALA A 77 -7.82 -4.74 7.28
N GLU A 78 -7.03 -5.36 6.40
CA GLU A 78 -5.74 -4.82 5.97
C GLU A 78 -5.91 -3.48 5.24
N MET A 79 -6.87 -3.41 4.32
CA MET A 79 -7.12 -2.21 3.53
C MET A 79 -7.66 -1.06 4.37
N THR A 80 -8.39 -1.34 5.46
CA THR A 80 -8.81 -0.31 6.44
C THR A 80 -7.59 0.32 7.12
N VAL A 81 -6.57 -0.47 7.44
CA VAL A 81 -5.31 0.08 7.99
C VAL A 81 -4.62 0.97 6.94
N TRP A 82 -4.57 0.51 5.69
CA TRP A 82 -4.00 1.30 4.60
C TRP A 82 -4.73 2.61 4.34
N THR A 83 -6.06 2.62 4.26
CA THR A 83 -6.83 3.85 4.02
C THR A 83 -6.61 4.85 5.15
N ASN A 84 -6.56 4.39 6.40
CA ASN A 84 -6.29 5.26 7.56
C ASN A 84 -4.90 5.90 7.51
N GLU A 85 -3.83 5.13 7.20
CA GLU A 85 -2.48 5.70 7.10
C GLU A 85 -2.34 6.64 5.89
N LEU A 86 -2.95 6.30 4.76
CA LEU A 86 -2.91 7.13 3.56
C LEU A 86 -3.69 8.43 3.71
N LYS A 87 -4.78 8.44 4.48
CA LYS A 87 -5.48 9.68 4.83
C LYS A 87 -4.59 10.65 5.58
N LYS A 88 -3.78 10.18 6.53
CA LYS A 88 -2.82 11.05 7.23
C LYS A 88 -1.82 11.70 6.27
N ILE A 89 -1.40 10.97 5.24
CA ILE A 89 -0.49 11.48 4.19
C ILE A 89 -1.20 12.52 3.32
N VAL A 90 -2.42 12.20 2.85
CA VAL A 90 -3.21 13.11 2.01
C VAL A 90 -3.61 14.39 2.76
N THR A 91 -4.00 14.30 4.03
CA THR A 91 -4.35 15.47 4.87
C THR A 91 -3.16 16.42 5.08
N LYS A 92 -1.92 15.93 4.94
CA LYS A 92 -0.71 16.78 4.93
C LYS A 92 -0.46 17.46 3.57
N GLY A 93 -1.36 17.30 2.60
CA GLY A 93 -1.26 17.90 1.27
C GLY A 93 -0.40 17.10 0.29
N VAL A 94 -0.02 15.86 0.62
CA VAL A 94 0.82 15.04 -0.26
C VAL A 94 -0.04 14.33 -1.30
N LYS A 95 0.20 14.64 -2.58
CA LYS A 95 -0.44 13.92 -3.69
C LYS A 95 -0.06 12.44 -3.61
N SER A 96 -1.06 11.57 -3.65
CA SER A 96 -0.88 10.13 -3.41
C SER A 96 -1.45 9.32 -4.57
N TYR A 97 -0.70 8.32 -5.02
CA TYR A 97 -1.14 7.39 -6.06
C TYR A 97 -1.13 5.96 -5.52
N ALA A 98 -2.26 5.26 -5.64
CA ALA A 98 -2.39 3.88 -5.19
C ALA A 98 -2.80 2.97 -6.34
N PHE A 99 -2.09 1.86 -6.50
CA PHE A 99 -2.30 0.90 -7.58
C PHE A 99 -2.50 -0.50 -7.03
N SER A 100 -3.50 -1.20 -7.55
CA SER A 100 -3.80 -2.59 -7.18
C SER A 100 -3.34 -3.57 -8.26
N ASN A 101 -2.71 -4.66 -7.81
CA ASN A 101 -2.37 -5.82 -8.63
C ASN A 101 -3.41 -6.92 -8.39
N ASN A 102 -3.66 -7.76 -9.40
CA ASN A 102 -4.60 -8.89 -9.27
C ASN A 102 -4.21 -9.85 -8.14
N HIS A 103 -2.92 -9.98 -7.86
CA HIS A 103 -2.41 -10.83 -6.79
C HIS A 103 -2.65 -10.27 -5.38
N TYR A 104 -3.24 -9.07 -5.25
CA TYR A 104 -3.58 -8.53 -3.94
C TYR A 104 -4.75 -9.27 -3.30
N ALA A 105 -5.86 -9.40 -4.04
CA ALA A 105 -7.08 -10.05 -3.56
C ALA A 105 -7.78 -10.90 -4.63
N GLY A 106 -7.12 -11.21 -5.76
CA GLY A 106 -7.70 -11.97 -6.87
C GLY A 106 -8.32 -11.12 -7.99
N PHE A 107 -8.59 -9.83 -7.76
CA PHE A 107 -9.17 -8.95 -8.78
C PHE A 107 -8.85 -7.48 -8.51
N ALA A 108 -7.99 -6.87 -9.33
CA ALA A 108 -7.53 -5.49 -9.09
C ALA A 108 -8.66 -4.44 -9.10
N PRO A 109 -9.61 -4.44 -10.07
CA PRO A 109 -10.76 -3.52 -10.03
C PRO A 109 -11.60 -3.67 -8.76
N GLY A 110 -11.86 -4.91 -8.31
CA GLY A 110 -12.57 -5.16 -7.05
C GLY A 110 -11.82 -4.63 -5.83
N SER A 111 -10.48 -4.74 -5.83
CA SER A 111 -9.65 -4.18 -4.76
C SER A 111 -9.66 -2.64 -4.76
N VAL A 112 -9.67 -2.02 -5.94
CA VAL A 112 -9.82 -0.55 -6.06
C VAL A 112 -11.19 -0.12 -5.55
N LYS A 113 -12.25 -0.87 -5.87
CA LYS A 113 -13.60 -0.56 -5.37
C LYS A 113 -13.68 -0.67 -3.84
N LEU A 114 -13.15 -1.73 -3.26
CA LEU A 114 -13.05 -1.87 -1.80
C LEU A 114 -12.28 -0.71 -1.16
N PHE A 115 -11.17 -0.28 -1.78
CA PHE A 115 -10.41 0.86 -1.31
C PHE A 115 -11.25 2.14 -1.30
N GLU A 116 -11.96 2.43 -2.39
CA GLU A 116 -12.86 3.58 -2.52
C GLU A 116 -13.93 3.57 -1.43
N ASP A 117 -14.63 2.44 -1.25
CA ASP A 117 -15.69 2.31 -0.24
C ASP A 117 -15.16 2.56 1.18
N LEU A 118 -13.98 2.00 1.51
CA LEU A 118 -13.33 2.20 2.81
C LEU A 118 -12.80 3.64 2.98
N TRP A 119 -12.38 4.27 1.90
CA TRP A 119 -11.93 5.66 1.90
C TRP A 119 -13.07 6.60 2.24
N ASP A 120 -14.27 6.37 1.70
CA ASP A 120 -15.43 7.22 1.95
C ASP A 120 -16.00 7.01 3.36
N MET A 121 -16.11 5.76 3.84
CA MET A 121 -16.63 5.47 5.17
C MET A 121 -15.79 6.10 6.30
N SER A 122 -14.46 6.08 6.16
CA SER A 122 -13.57 6.67 7.15
C SER A 122 -13.52 8.21 7.10
N ALA A 123 -14.24 8.86 6.17
CA ALA A 123 -14.31 10.32 6.09
C ALA A 123 -15.49 10.89 6.90
N ILE A 124 -16.35 10.00 7.41
CA ILE A 124 -17.59 10.32 8.15
C ILE A 124 -17.39 10.20 9.67
N ALA A 125 -16.23 9.71 10.13
CA ALA A 125 -15.86 9.60 11.55
C ALA A 125 -14.88 10.73 11.95
#